data_AF-A0A852DHH7-F1
#
_entry.id   AF-A0A852DHH7-F1
#
_cell.length_a   1.000
_cell.length_b   1.000
_cell.length_c   1.000
_cell.angle_alpha   90.00
_cell.angle_beta   90.00
_cell.angle_gamma   90.00
#
_symmetry.space_group_name_H-M   'P 1'
#
loop_
_entity.id
_entity.type
_entity.pdbx_description
1 polymer ?
#
loop_
_entity_poly.entity_id
_entity_poly.type
_entity_poly.pdbx_seq_one_letter_code
_entity_poly.pdbx_strand_id
1 'polypeptide(L)'
;GEDSRSFHVSIQGTPPSTASAGDIPIITAVPGGQLLLECPEAAEPHPSIEWRREGSLLQEDARRQLLAQGRFLQVLAVAAGDGGEYSCRTAPGDSDLRGRVRVHG
;
A
#
# COMPACT_ATOMS: atom_id res chain seq x y z
N GLY A 1 31.47 11.60 36.05
CA GLY A 1 31.38 11.16 34.64
C GLY A 1 29.97 10.68 34.46
N GLU A 2 29.19 11.41 33.66
CA GLU A 2 27.78 11.14 33.41
C GLU A 2 27.67 9.87 32.56
N ASP A 3 26.98 8.87 33.12
CA ASP A 3 26.75 7.56 32.51
C ASP A 3 25.72 7.70 31.38
N SER A 4 26.21 7.63 30.15
CA SER A 4 25.42 7.73 28.93
C SER A 4 24.42 6.58 28.83
N ARG A 5 23.14 6.82 29.13
CA ARG A 5 22.04 5.91 28.82
C ARG A 5 21.63 6.04 27.36
N SER A 6 22.10 5.11 26.52
CA SER A 6 21.64 4.96 25.14
C SER A 6 20.24 4.31 25.12
N PHE A 7 19.24 5.05 24.65
CA PHE A 7 17.90 4.53 24.39
C PHE A 7 17.82 4.02 22.95
N HIS A 8 17.78 2.71 22.77
CA HIS A 8 17.54 2.10 21.47
C HIS A 8 16.02 2.02 21.25
N VAL A 9 15.49 2.90 20.38
CA VAL A 9 14.08 2.90 20.01
C VAL A 9 13.90 1.92 18.85
N SER A 10 13.54 0.67 19.17
CA SER A 10 13.05 -0.27 18.16
C SER A 10 11.58 0.03 17.91
N ILE A 11 11.26 0.64 16.76
CA ILE A 11 9.88 0.78 16.30
C ILE A 11 9.45 -0.62 15.79
N GLN A 12 8.98 -1.47 16.69
CA GLN A 12 8.17 -2.61 16.27
C GLN A 12 6.79 -2.08 15.92
N GLY A 13 6.58 -1.85 14.63
CA GLY A 13 5.25 -1.61 14.08
C GLY A 13 4.38 -2.81 14.45
N THR A 14 3.38 -2.58 15.29
CA THR A 14 2.31 -3.52 15.57
C THR A 14 1.69 -3.96 14.23
N PRO A 15 1.49 -5.25 13.98
CA PRO A 15 0.68 -5.65 12.83
C PRO A 15 -0.74 -5.12 13.10
N PRO A 16 -1.37 -4.32 12.24
CA PRO A 16 -2.77 -4.02 12.41
C PRO A 16 -3.59 -5.24 11.98
N SER A 17 -3.55 -6.30 12.78
CA SER A 17 -4.51 -7.40 12.73
C SER A 17 -5.75 -7.00 13.51
N THR A 18 -6.58 -6.14 12.90
CA THR A 18 -8.03 -6.08 13.12
C THR A 18 -8.65 -5.34 11.93
N ALA A 19 -8.48 -5.89 10.73
CA ALA A 19 -9.40 -5.60 9.64
C ALA A 19 -10.75 -6.19 10.06
N SER A 20 -11.58 -5.39 10.74
CA SER A 20 -13.01 -5.64 10.81
C SER A 20 -13.50 -5.82 9.38
N ALA A 21 -13.97 -7.01 9.05
CA ALA A 21 -14.46 -7.40 7.74
C ALA A 21 -15.53 -6.39 7.25
N GLY A 22 -15.10 -5.36 6.51
CA GLY A 22 -15.95 -4.27 6.06
C GLY A 22 -15.33 -2.87 6.12
N ASP A 23 -14.26 -2.63 6.89
CA ASP A 23 -13.61 -1.31 6.93
C ASP A 23 -12.47 -1.22 5.91
N ILE A 24 -12.63 -0.32 4.93
CA ILE A 24 -11.63 -0.08 3.88
C ILE A 24 -10.60 0.90 4.45
N PRO A 25 -9.31 0.52 4.62
CA PRO A 25 -8.29 1.39 5.18
C PRO A 25 -8.14 2.69 4.38
N ILE A 26 -8.10 3.82 5.10
CA ILE A 26 -7.88 5.14 4.49
C ILE A 26 -6.39 5.47 4.56
N ILE A 27 -5.82 5.78 3.40
CA ILE A 27 -4.39 6.07 3.23
C ILE A 27 -4.27 7.52 2.76
N THR A 28 -3.55 8.34 3.50
CA THR A 28 -3.34 9.76 3.15
C THR A 28 -2.02 9.96 2.43
N ALA A 29 -2.07 10.68 1.30
CA ALA A 29 -0.91 11.04 0.50
C ALA A 29 -0.79 12.57 0.36
N VAL A 30 0.42 13.05 0.13
CA VAL A 30 0.72 14.49 -0.02
C VAL A 30 1.00 14.79 -1.49
N PRO A 31 0.45 15.87 -2.07
CA PRO A 31 0.75 16.29 -3.43
C PRO A 31 2.25 16.47 -3.67
N GLY A 32 2.75 16.00 -4.82
CA GLY A 32 4.16 16.03 -5.18
C GLY A 32 5.04 15.01 -4.43
N GLY A 33 4.48 14.33 -3.42
CA GLY A 33 5.15 13.27 -2.68
C GLY A 33 5.13 11.93 -3.40
N GLN A 34 5.51 10.90 -2.63
CA GLN A 34 5.46 9.50 -3.03
C GLN A 34 4.40 8.78 -2.19
N LEU A 35 3.60 7.95 -2.86
CA LEU A 35 2.68 7.01 -2.24
C LEU A 35 3.19 5.60 -2.46
N LEU A 36 3.23 4.80 -1.40
CA LEU A 36 3.57 3.38 -1.44
C LEU A 36 2.42 2.58 -0.83
N LEU A 37 1.85 1.67 -1.60
CA LEU A 37 0.79 0.76 -1.18
C LEU A 37 1.37 -0.65 -1.11
N GLU A 38 1.10 -1.36 -0.02
CA GLU A 38 1.49 -2.75 0.17
C GLU A 38 0.26 -3.66 0.05
N CYS A 39 0.40 -4.72 -0.72
CA CYS A 39 -0.52 -5.85 -0.69
C CYS A 39 0.10 -6.94 0.20
N PRO A 40 -0.68 -7.58 1.10
CA PRO A 40 -0.15 -8.67 1.91
C PRO A 40 0.35 -9.82 1.05
N GLU A 41 1.28 -10.57 1.65
CA GLU A 41 1.94 -11.69 0.99
C GLU A 41 0.93 -12.73 0.55
N ALA A 42 0.99 -13.05 -0.73
CA ALA A 42 0.17 -14.06 -1.34
C ALA A 42 0.91 -15.41 -1.20
N ALA A 43 0.19 -16.43 -0.75
CA ALA A 43 0.77 -17.75 -0.51
C ALA A 43 1.37 -18.34 -1.81
N GLU A 44 2.58 -18.90 -1.70
CA GLU A 44 3.29 -19.64 -2.75
C GLU A 44 2.44 -20.79 -3.34
N PRO A 45 2.68 -21.25 -4.59
CA PRO A 45 3.92 -21.10 -5.36
C PRO A 45 3.91 -20.05 -6.49
N HIS A 46 2.79 -19.40 -6.79
CA HIS A 46 2.72 -18.40 -7.86
C HIS A 46 1.74 -17.26 -7.53
N PRO A 47 2.11 -16.31 -6.67
CA PRO A 47 1.27 -15.16 -6.44
C PRO A 47 1.45 -14.13 -7.56
N SER A 48 0.48 -14.03 -8.47
CA SER A 48 0.38 -12.88 -9.36
C SER A 48 -0.45 -11.80 -8.67
N ILE A 49 0.22 -10.75 -8.18
CA ILE A 49 -0.49 -9.63 -7.55
C ILE A 49 -0.95 -8.66 -8.64
N GLU A 50 -2.26 -8.52 -8.80
CA GLU A 50 -2.87 -7.55 -9.71
C GLU A 50 -3.35 -6.34 -8.91
N TRP A 51 -2.79 -5.17 -9.22
CA TRP A 51 -3.31 -3.90 -8.70
C TRP A 51 -4.41 -3.34 -9.58
N ARG A 52 -5.44 -2.82 -8.93
CA ARG A 52 -6.59 -2.19 -9.56
C ARG A 52 -6.87 -0.85 -8.89
N ARG A 53 -7.28 0.12 -9.68
CA ARG A 53 -7.76 1.42 -9.22
C ARG A 53 -9.19 1.59 -9.69
N GLU A 54 -10.11 1.80 -8.76
CA GLU A 54 -11.54 1.96 -9.04
C GLU A 54 -12.08 0.78 -9.89
N GLY A 55 -11.62 -0.44 -9.58
CA GLY A 55 -11.96 -1.67 -10.31
C GLY A 55 -11.20 -1.91 -11.63
N SER A 56 -10.50 -0.91 -12.16
CA SER A 56 -9.74 -1.00 -13.42
C SER A 56 -8.31 -1.46 -13.17
N LEU A 57 -7.77 -2.32 -14.04
CA LEU A 57 -6.38 -2.78 -13.91
C LEU A 57 -5.42 -1.58 -13.96
N LEU A 58 -4.57 -1.48 -12.96
CA LEU A 58 -3.57 -0.42 -12.92
C LEU A 58 -2.45 -0.75 -13.89
N GLN A 59 -2.14 0.21 -14.76
CA GLN A 59 -1.02 0.11 -15.68
C GLN A 59 0.19 0.84 -15.10
N GLU A 60 1.36 0.21 -15.25
CA GLU A 60 2.64 0.82 -14.93
C GLU A 60 2.99 1.92 -15.94
N ASP A 61 3.60 3.00 -15.46
CA ASP A 61 4.18 4.07 -16.27
C ASP A 61 5.30 4.77 -15.49
N ALA A 62 5.81 5.88 -16.04
CA ALA A 62 6.89 6.65 -15.42
C ALA A 62 6.63 7.08 -13.96
N ARG A 63 5.36 7.28 -13.57
CA ARG A 63 4.96 7.62 -12.20
C ARG A 63 4.48 6.42 -11.39
N ARG A 64 3.95 5.37 -12.02
CA ARG A 64 3.35 4.19 -11.37
C ARG A 64 4.21 2.95 -11.60
N GLN A 65 4.77 2.39 -10.54
CA GLN A 65 5.72 1.27 -10.62
C GLN A 65 5.29 0.14 -9.69
N LEU A 66 5.38 -1.11 -10.15
CA LEU A 66 5.18 -2.30 -9.33
C LEU A 66 6.53 -2.83 -8.86
N LEU A 67 6.71 -2.90 -7.54
CA LEU A 67 7.93 -3.38 -6.90
C LEU A 67 7.71 -4.76 -6.26
N ALA A 68 8.80 -5.50 -6.08
CA ALA A 68 8.79 -6.85 -5.49
C ALA A 68 7.69 -7.74 -6.09
N GLN A 69 7.70 -7.89 -7.42
CA GLN A 69 6.75 -8.73 -8.17
C GLN A 69 5.27 -8.31 -7.98
N GLY A 70 5.02 -7.02 -7.78
CA GLY A 70 3.66 -6.48 -7.59
C GLY A 70 3.21 -6.41 -6.14
N ARG A 71 4.03 -6.83 -5.17
CA ARG A 71 3.69 -6.68 -3.75
C ARG A 71 3.50 -5.22 -3.35
N PHE A 72 4.30 -4.32 -3.91
CA PHE A 72 4.18 -2.90 -3.63
C PHE A 72 3.85 -2.11 -4.89
N LEU A 73 2.85 -1.24 -4.79
CA LEU A 73 2.55 -0.24 -5.80
C LEU A 73 3.11 1.11 -5.35
N GLN A 74 4.02 1.66 -6.15
CA GLN A 74 4.60 2.97 -5.93
C GLN A 74 4.00 3.98 -6.91
N VAL A 75 3.56 5.13 -6.40
CA VAL A 75 3.09 6.27 -7.20
C VAL A 75 3.93 7.49 -6.84
N LEU A 76 4.66 8.02 -7.81
CA LEU A 76 5.51 9.21 -7.70
C LEU A 76 4.76 10.46 -8.13
N ALA A 77 5.18 11.61 -7.59
CA ALA A 77 4.58 12.91 -7.88
C ALA A 77 3.05 12.86 -7.78
N VAL A 78 2.57 12.40 -6.61
CA VAL A 78 1.15 12.22 -6.33
C VAL A 78 0.39 13.51 -6.63
N ALA A 79 -0.67 13.43 -7.41
CA ALA A 79 -1.57 14.53 -7.70
C ALA A 79 -2.92 14.32 -7.01
N ALA A 80 -3.72 15.37 -6.87
CA ALA A 80 -5.10 15.25 -6.34
C ALA A 80 -5.93 14.20 -7.10
N GLY A 81 -5.68 14.07 -8.41
CA GLY A 81 -6.30 13.08 -9.28
C GLY A 81 -5.77 11.65 -9.13
N ASP A 82 -4.78 11.39 -8.27
CA ASP A 82 -4.32 10.05 -7.92
C ASP A 82 -5.09 9.48 -6.69
N GLY A 83 -5.96 10.26 -6.05
CA GLY A 83 -6.88 9.75 -5.04
C GLY A 83 -7.90 8.75 -5.60
N GLY A 84 -8.41 7.86 -4.74
CA GLY A 84 -9.42 6.86 -5.11
C GLY A 84 -9.30 5.56 -4.33
N GLU A 85 -10.13 4.59 -4.66
CA GLU A 85 -10.08 3.22 -4.17
C GLU A 85 -9.06 2.41 -4.97
N TYR A 86 -8.06 1.90 -4.26
CA TYR A 86 -7.08 0.95 -4.77
C TYR A 86 -7.42 -0.42 -4.23
N SER A 87 -7.26 -1.43 -5.06
CA SER A 87 -7.41 -2.81 -4.66
C SER A 87 -6.27 -3.65 -5.19
N CYS A 88 -5.88 -4.66 -4.43
CA CYS A 88 -4.93 -5.67 -4.89
C CYS A 88 -5.57 -7.05 -4.83
N ARG A 89 -5.27 -7.87 -5.82
CA ARG A 89 -5.71 -9.26 -5.90
C ARG A 89 -4.50 -10.16 -5.94
N THR A 90 -4.43 -11.08 -4.98
CA THR A 90 -3.32 -12.01 -4.76
C THR A 90 -3.47 -13.32 -5.55
N ALA A 91 -4.71 -13.76 -5.76
CA ALA A 91 -5.03 -14.98 -6.50
C ALA A 91 -6.38 -14.88 -7.23
N PRO A 92 -6.54 -15.57 -8.38
CA PRO A 92 -7.82 -15.70 -9.05
C PRO A 92 -8.80 -16.47 -8.15
N GLY A 93 -9.83 -15.77 -7.67
CA GLY A 93 -10.86 -16.29 -6.76
C GLY A 93 -10.76 -15.75 -5.33
N ASP A 94 -9.66 -15.08 -4.98
CA ASP A 94 -9.52 -14.39 -3.70
C ASP A 94 -10.29 -13.06 -3.69
N SER A 95 -10.70 -12.65 -2.49
CA SER A 95 -11.35 -11.35 -2.29
C SER A 95 -10.34 -10.23 -2.47
N ASP A 96 -10.69 -9.22 -3.27
CA ASP A 96 -9.84 -8.05 -3.42
C ASP A 96 -9.67 -7.31 -2.08
N LEU A 97 -8.42 -7.07 -1.71
CA LEU A 97 -8.12 -6.20 -0.58
C LEU A 97 -8.18 -4.76 -1.05
N ARG A 98 -9.05 -3.98 -0.43
CA ARG A 98 -9.31 -2.59 -0.81
C ARG A 98 -8.63 -1.63 0.14
N GLY A 99 -8.25 -0.46 -0.36
CA GLY A 99 -7.80 0.67 0.42
C GLY A 99 -8.19 1.97 -0.29
N ARG A 100 -8.55 3.01 0.46
CA ARG A 100 -8.94 4.30 -0.09
C ARG A 100 -7.83 5.33 0.11
N VAL A 101 -7.25 5.78 -0.98
CA VAL A 101 -6.25 6.84 -1.01
C VAL A 101 -6.94 8.21 -1.02
N ARG A 102 -6.59 9.06 -0.06
CA ARG A 102 -6.96 10.47 0.00
C ARG A 102 -5.71 11.31 -0.17
N VAL A 103 -5.73 12.24 -1.12
CA VAL A 103 -4.64 13.18 -1.31
C VAL A 103 -4.99 14.47 -0.58
N HIS A 104 -4.10 14.95 0.29
CA HIS A 104 -4.27 16.23 0.95
C HIS A 104 -4.37 17.36 -0.08
N GLY A 105 -5.36 18.23 0.08
CA GLY A 105 -5.55 19.44 -0.73
C GLY A 105 -5.15 20.68 0.03
#